data_AF-A0A1H7RD57-F1
#
_entry.id   AF-A0A1H7RD57-F1
#
_cell.length_a   1.000
_cell.length_b   1.000
_cell.length_c   1.000
_cell.angle_alpha   90.00
_cell.angle_beta   90.00
_cell.angle_gamma   90.00
#
_symmetry.space_group_name_H-M   'P 1'
#
loop_
_entity.id
_entity.type
_entity.pdbx_description
1 polymer ?
#
loop_
_entity_poly.entity_id
_entity_poly.type
_entity_poly.pdbx_seq_one_letter_code
_entity_poly.pdbx_strand_id
1 'polypeptide(L)' 'MNASLALLDTAIEQDILSVAGLLESSPQAVMDWYHAVPIRALGDETAAELVCQGRGSAVMAFLWAVIEIELETNW' A
#
# COMPACT_ATOMS: atom_id res chain seq x y z
N MET A 1 17.36 16.19 9.39
CA MET A 1 16.36 15.12 9.22
C MET A 1 15.60 14.99 10.52
N ASN A 2 14.28 15.10 10.49
CA ASN A 2 13.42 15.22 11.68
C ASN A 2 12.90 13.82 12.04
N ALA A 3 13.31 13.27 13.18
CA ALA A 3 13.02 11.88 13.57
C ALA A 3 11.51 11.54 13.64
N SER A 4 10.66 12.55 13.85
CA SER A 4 9.19 12.38 13.90
C SER A 4 8.54 12.09 12.54
N LEU A 5 9.13 12.53 11.42
CA LEU A 5 8.62 12.22 10.08
C LEU A 5 8.92 10.76 9.72
N ALA A 6 10.14 10.30 9.99
CA ALA A 6 10.54 8.92 9.73
C ALA A 6 9.70 7.88 10.50
N LEU A 7 9.25 8.20 11.72
CA LEU A 7 8.37 7.33 12.51
C LEU A 7 6.95 7.25 11.94
N LEU A 8 6.43 8.35 11.38
CA LEU A 8 5.12 8.37 10.73
C LEU A 8 5.15 7.63 9.39
N ASP A 9 6.23 7.80 8.62
CA ASP A 9 6.44 7.10 7.35
C ASP A 9 6.52 5.57 7.57
N THR A 10 7.18 5.14 8.66
CA THR A 10 7.26 3.71 9.03
C THR A 10 5.90 3.14 9.47
N ALA A 11 5.08 3.92 10.17
CA ALA A 11 3.77 3.47 10.65
C ALA A 11 2.80 3.24 9.49
N ILE A 12 2.73 4.18 8.54
CA ILE A 12 1.84 4.04 7.39
C ILE A 12 2.30 2.94 6.43
N GLU A 13 3.61 2.71 6.31
CA GLU A 13 4.16 1.56 5.57
C GLU A 13 3.70 0.23 6.18
N GLN A 14 3.80 0.06 7.50
CA GLN A 14 3.34 -1.15 8.18
C GLN A 14 1.84 -1.38 8.02
N ASP A 15 1.04 -0.33 8.10
CA ASP A 15 -0.41 -0.42 7.88
C ASP A 15 -0.73 -0.84 6.44
N ILE A 16 -0.05 -0.25 5.44
CA ILE A 16 -0.21 -0.61 4.02
C ILE A 16 0.11 -2.09 3.80
N LEU A 17 1.24 -2.57 4.31
CA LEU A 17 1.65 -3.98 4.18
C LEU A 17 0.66 -4.92 4.87
N SER A 18 0.14 -4.52 6.03
CA SER A 18 -0.86 -5.30 6.77
C SER A 18 -2.17 -5.43 5.98
N VAL A 19 -2.66 -4.34 5.39
CA VAL A 19 -3.89 -4.34 4.59
C VAL A 19 -3.69 -5.09 3.27
N ALA A 20 -2.55 -4.92 2.60
CA ALA A 20 -2.22 -5.69 1.40
C ALA A 20 -2.16 -7.21 1.69
N GLY A 21 -1.71 -7.60 2.89
CA GLY A 21 -1.73 -8.97 3.37
C GLY A 21 -3.13 -9.59 3.52
N LEU A 22 -4.19 -8.77 3.53
CA LEU A 22 -5.58 -9.28 3.51
C LEU A 22 -5.97 -9.78 2.11
N LEU A 23 -5.36 -9.24 1.06
CA LEU A 23 -5.60 -9.61 -0.33
C LEU A 23 -4.68 -10.74 -0.80
N GLU A 24 -3.43 -10.74 -0.35
CA GLU A 24 -2.41 -11.73 -0.71
C GLU A 24 -1.77 -12.32 0.54
N SER A 25 -1.86 -13.65 0.69
CA SER A 25 -1.38 -14.36 1.89
C SER A 25 0.14 -14.56 1.91
N SER A 26 0.81 -14.49 0.77
CA SER A 26 2.26 -14.63 0.66
C SER A 26 2.97 -13.31 1.05
N PRO A 27 3.73 -13.27 2.15
CA PRO A 27 4.44 -12.05 2.55
C PRO A 27 5.43 -11.58 1.49
N GLN A 28 6.07 -12.52 0.77
CA GLN A 28 6.99 -12.17 -0.31
C GLN A 28 6.27 -11.48 -1.46
N ALA A 29 5.08 -11.96 -1.84
CA ALA A 29 4.32 -11.35 -2.93
C ALA A 29 3.80 -9.95 -2.56
N VAL A 30 3.43 -9.73 -1.29
CA VAL A 30 3.09 -8.39 -0.78
C VAL A 30 4.29 -7.44 -0.88
N MET A 31 5.48 -7.89 -0.48
CA MET A 31 6.69 -7.07 -0.58
C MET A 31 7.09 -6.81 -2.03
N ASP A 32 6.98 -7.80 -2.90
CA ASP A 32 7.25 -7.66 -4.33
C ASP A 32 6.29 -6.64 -4.97
N TRP A 33 5.00 -6.71 -4.62
CA TRP A 33 4.03 -5.70 -5.04
C TRP A 33 4.40 -4.30 -4.53
N TYR A 34 4.70 -4.17 -3.24
CA TYR A 34 4.97 -2.89 -2.60
C TYR A 34 6.15 -2.14 -3.25
N HIS A 35 7.18 -2.88 -3.66
CA HIS A 35 8.40 -2.32 -4.24
C HIS A 35 8.47 -2.31 -5.77
N ALA A 36 7.73 -3.17 -6.48
CA ALA A 36 7.98 -3.41 -7.91
C ALA A 36 6.75 -3.30 -8.81
N VAL A 37 5.54 -3.20 -8.25
CA VAL A 37 4.31 -3.12 -9.07
C VAL A 37 3.76 -1.69 -9.07
N PRO A 38 3.76 -1.01 -10.24
CA PRO A 38 3.18 0.31 -10.37
C PRO A 38 1.66 0.32 -10.17
N ILE A 39 1.16 1.24 -9.37
CA ILE A 39 -0.27 1.46 -9.15
C ILE A 39 -0.75 2.47 -10.21
N ARG A 40 -1.28 1.96 -11.32
CA ARG A 40 -1.74 2.79 -12.45
C ARG A 40 -2.72 3.89 -12.05
N ALA A 41 -3.65 3.57 -11.14
CA ALA A 41 -4.65 4.52 -10.65
C ALA A 41 -4.04 5.71 -9.88
N LEU A 42 -2.79 5.59 -9.41
CA LEU A 42 -2.09 6.60 -8.63
C LEU A 42 -0.91 7.25 -9.38
N GLY A 43 -0.82 7.04 -10.70
CA GLY A 43 0.16 7.70 -11.56
C GLY A 43 1.34 6.82 -11.99
N ASP A 44 1.16 5.49 -12.03
CA ASP A 44 2.20 4.53 -12.44
C ASP A 44 3.45 4.50 -11.53
N GLU A 45 3.25 4.75 -10.23
CA GLU A 45 4.29 4.67 -9.21
C GLU A 45 4.02 3.49 -8.26
N THR A 46 5.07 2.93 -7.68
CA THR A 46 4.98 1.85 -6.68
C THR A 46 4.47 2.37 -5.34
N ALA A 47 3.94 1.49 -4.50
CA ALA A 47 3.50 1.86 -3.15
C ALA A 47 4.65 2.47 -2.32
N ALA A 48 5.86 1.91 -2.43
CA ALA A 48 7.06 2.43 -1.78
C ALA A 48 7.39 3.88 -2.22
N GLU A 49 7.40 4.15 -3.52
CA GLU A 49 7.67 5.49 -4.05
C GLU A 49 6.62 6.50 -3.59
N LEU A 50 5.34 6.10 -3.58
CA LEU A 50 4.25 6.93 -3.10
C LEU A 50 4.36 7.23 -1.60
N VAL A 51 4.73 6.26 -0.78
CA VAL A 51 4.98 6.48 0.66
C VAL A 51 6.16 7.43 0.87
N CYS A 52 7.27 7.27 0.14
CA CYS A 52 8.42 8.19 0.21
C CYS A 52 8.05 9.64 -0.16
N GLN A 53 7.00 9.84 -0.96
CA GLN A 53 6.47 11.16 -1.32
C GLN A 53 5.43 11.71 -0.33
N GLY A 54 5.15 11.00 0.77
CA GLY A 54 4.10 11.35 1.74
C GLY A 54 2.68 11.04 1.25
N ARG A 55 2.54 10.20 0.21
CA ARG A 55 1.24 9.82 -0.39
C ARG A 55 0.73 8.47 0.10
N GLY A 56 1.21 7.97 1.24
CA GLY A 56 0.78 6.68 1.81
C GLY A 56 -0.73 6.57 2.03
N SER A 57 -1.41 7.66 2.40
CA SER A 57 -2.88 7.66 2.55
C SER A 57 -3.62 7.37 1.24
N ALA A 58 -3.05 7.74 0.09
CA ALA A 58 -3.64 7.43 -1.22
C ALA A 58 -3.49 5.94 -1.55
N VAL A 59 -2.36 5.33 -1.18
CA VAL A 59 -2.15 3.89 -1.31
C VAL A 59 -3.14 3.12 -0.43
N MET A 60 -3.35 3.58 0.81
CA MET A 60 -4.33 2.99 1.72
C MET A 60 -5.76 3.07 1.16
N ALA A 61 -6.17 4.23 0.64
CA ALA A 61 -7.48 4.38 0.02
C ALA A 61 -7.66 3.47 -1.21
N PHE A 62 -6.60 3.30 -2.01
CA PHE A 62 -6.60 2.37 -3.12
C PHE A 62 -6.81 0.92 -2.66
N LEU A 63 -6.08 0.46 -1.64
CA LEU A 63 -6.22 -0.90 -1.11
C LEU A 63 -7.63 -1.17 -0.59
N TRP A 64 -8.24 -0.23 0.13
CA TRP A 64 -9.63 -0.38 0.59
C TRP A 64 -10.63 -0.50 -0.54
N ALA A 65 -10.47 0.28 -1.61
CA ALA A 65 -11.32 0.18 -2.80
C ALA A 65 -11.18 -1.19 -3.48
N VAL A 66 -9.96 -1.74 -3.55
CA VAL A 66 -9.74 -3.10 -4.08
C VAL A 66 -10.42 -4.16 -3.21
N ILE A 67 -10.28 -4.07 -1.88
CA ILE A 67 -10.95 -5.00 -0.95
C ILE A 67 -12.47 -4.94 -1.11
N GLU A 68 -13.04 -3.74 -1.21
CA GLU A 68 -14.48 -3.55 -1.39
C GLU A 68 -14.98 -4.23 -2.67
N ILE A 69 -14.25 -4.06 -3.78
CA ILE A 69 -14.56 -4.74 -5.05
C ILE A 69 -14.49 -6.26 -4.89
N GLU A 70 -13.40 -6.80 -4.33
CA GLU A 70 -13.23 -8.24 -4.14
C GLU A 70 -14.36 -8.86 -3.31
N LEU A 71 -14.85 -8.15 -2.29
CA LEU A 71 -16.00 -8.59 -1.48
C LEU A 71 -17.30 -8.62 -2.29
N GLU A 72 -17.55 -7.62 -3.15
CA GLU A 72 -18.77 -7.54 -3.96
C GLU A 72 -18.80 -8.60 -5.08
N THR A 73 -17.65 -8.99 -5.63
CA THR A 73 -17.57 -9.98 -6.72
C THR A 73 -17.58 -11.44 -6.28
N ASN A 74 -17.50 -11.74 -4.97
CA ASN A 74 -17.37 -13.11 -4.45
C ASN A 74 -18.70 -13.72 -3.96
N TRP A 75 -19.84 -13.22 -4.45
CA TRP A 75 -21.21 -13.70 -4.17
C TRP A 75 -21.96 -14.07 -5.44
#